data_AF-A0A7S3CK89-F1
#
_entry.id   AF-A0A7S3CK89-F1
#
_cell.length_a   1.000
_cell.length_b   1.000
_cell.length_c   1.000
_cell.angle_alpha   90.00
_cell.angle_beta   90.00
_cell.angle_gamma   90.00
#
_symmetry.space_group_name_H-M   'P 1'
#
loop_
_entity.id
_entity.type
_entity.pdbx_description
1 polymer ?
#
loop_
_entity_poly.entity_id
_entity_poly.type
_entity_poly.pdbx_seq_one_letter_code
_entity_poly.pdbx_strand_id
1 'polypeptide(L)'
;KAHTLGFYSHIVYIAVLAVYINGTFLQDKWYSEDGEPMSPPPSNLYICTLMGCLAYPTYHDGGQALILGKGYFSDLWNFIDLLHLLLGYLNIYMQARVGVFNFYSQLVLVVLIFISLMKTFFFLRIYLQLTYIVTMIMQVIKDLQIFLIFFTILIMTFSLVFDVISDNNQ
;
A
#
# COMPACT_ATOMS: atom_id res chain seq x y z
N LYS A 1 -14.82 -20.98 -1.99
CA LYS A 1 -14.36 -21.25 -0.61
C LYS A 1 -12.93 -20.76 -0.39
N ALA A 2 -11.94 -21.16 -1.20
CA ALA A 2 -10.55 -20.67 -1.10
C ALA A 2 -10.42 -19.15 -1.25
N HIS A 3 -11.08 -18.53 -2.25
CA HIS A 3 -11.05 -17.07 -2.44
C HIS A 3 -11.64 -16.28 -1.26
N THR A 4 -12.69 -16.79 -0.62
CA THR A 4 -13.31 -16.17 0.56
C THR A 4 -12.38 -16.23 1.77
N LEU A 5 -11.64 -17.35 1.94
CA LEU A 5 -10.66 -17.53 3.00
C LEU A 5 -9.48 -16.54 2.85
N GLY A 6 -9.01 -16.34 1.61
CA GLY A 6 -8.00 -15.32 1.29
C GLY A 6 -8.44 -13.91 1.68
N PHE A 7 -9.69 -13.54 1.37
CA PHE A 7 -10.26 -12.26 1.79
C PHE A 7 -10.28 -12.10 3.32
N TYR A 8 -10.73 -13.11 4.06
CA TYR A 8 -10.73 -13.06 5.52
C TYR A 8 -9.32 -12.88 6.10
N SER A 9 -8.33 -13.60 5.55
CA SER A 9 -6.93 -13.44 5.99
C SER A 9 -6.40 -12.03 5.74
N HIS A 10 -6.79 -11.39 4.63
CA HIS A 10 -6.41 -10.02 4.29
C HIS A 10 -7.05 -8.99 5.23
N ILE A 11 -8.34 -9.16 5.56
CA ILE A 11 -9.03 -8.29 6.52
C ILE A 11 -8.41 -8.40 7.92
N VAL A 12 -8.08 -9.62 8.36
CA VAL A 12 -7.36 -9.83 9.62
C VAL A 12 -6.00 -9.13 9.59
N TYR A 13 -5.25 -9.27 8.50
CA TYR A 13 -3.97 -8.57 8.33
C TYR A 13 -4.13 -7.05 8.41
N ILE A 14 -5.12 -6.46 7.74
CA ILE A 14 -5.40 -5.01 7.81
C ILE A 14 -5.75 -4.59 9.25
N ALA A 15 -6.57 -5.37 9.96
CA ALA A 15 -6.93 -5.06 11.34
C ALA A 15 -5.69 -5.08 12.26
N VAL A 16 -4.83 -6.09 12.12
CA VAL A 16 -3.56 -6.19 12.86
C VAL A 16 -2.63 -5.03 12.50
N LEU A 17 -2.52 -4.69 11.22
CA LEU A 17 -1.73 -3.54 10.76
C LEU A 17 -2.26 -2.22 11.32
N ALA A 18 -3.59 -2.05 11.40
CA ALA A 18 -4.20 -0.85 11.97
C ALA A 18 -3.95 -0.74 13.48
N VAL A 19 -4.08 -1.84 14.22
CA VAL A 19 -3.72 -1.90 15.66
C VAL A 19 -2.23 -1.59 15.85
N TYR A 20 -1.37 -2.14 14.99
CA TYR A 20 0.07 -1.87 15.01
C TYR A 20 0.40 -0.39 14.77
N ILE A 21 -0.21 0.23 13.75
CA ILE A 21 -0.03 1.65 13.45
C ILE A 21 -0.50 2.50 14.62
N ASN A 22 -1.67 2.20 15.18
CA ASN A 22 -2.19 2.94 16.33
C ASN A 22 -1.26 2.82 17.54
N GLY A 23 -0.83 1.60 17.88
CA GLY A 23 0.03 1.33 19.03
C GLY A 23 1.44 1.90 18.92
N THR A 24 1.98 2.00 17.69
CA THR A 24 3.40 2.32 17.47
C THR A 24 3.61 3.75 16.96
N PHE A 25 2.70 4.26 16.12
CA PHE A 25 2.81 5.60 15.52
C PHE A 25 1.90 6.65 16.16
N LEU A 26 0.75 6.27 16.72
CA LEU A 26 -0.24 7.21 17.26
C LEU A 26 -0.27 7.30 18.79
N GLN A 27 0.55 6.51 19.50
CA GLN A 27 0.67 6.65 20.95
C GLN A 27 1.60 7.80 21.31
N ASP A 28 1.08 8.78 22.05
CA ASP A 28 1.82 9.95 22.54
C ASP A 28 3.01 9.59 23.45
N LYS A 29 3.10 8.34 23.90
CA LYS A 29 4.17 7.81 24.77
C LYS A 29 5.54 7.77 24.09
N TRP A 30 5.59 7.93 22.77
CA TRP A 30 6.82 7.92 21.98
C TRP A 30 7.30 9.32 21.63
N TYR A 31 6.76 10.36 22.27
CA TYR A 31 7.24 11.72 22.16
C TYR A 31 7.91 12.10 23.49
N SER A 32 9.14 12.64 23.42
CA SER A 32 9.78 13.26 24.59
C SER A 32 8.97 14.46 25.10
N GLU A 33 9.22 14.91 26.33
CA GLU A 33 8.66 16.17 26.86
C GLU A 33 8.97 17.39 25.96
N ASP A 34 10.03 17.31 25.13
CA ASP A 34 10.41 18.30 24.13
C ASP A 34 9.68 18.17 22.76
N GLY A 35 8.81 17.16 22.59
CA GLY A 35 8.06 16.90 21.35
C GLY A 35 8.83 16.11 20.27
N GLU A 36 10.05 15.68 20.55
CA GLU A 36 10.87 14.87 19.62
C GLU A 36 10.43 13.39 19.64
N PRO A 37 10.30 12.74 18.46
CA PRO A 37 9.88 11.35 18.36
C PRO A 37 10.99 10.39 18.81
N MET A 38 10.78 9.71 19.94
CA MET A 38 11.63 8.63 20.44
C MET A 38 11.22 7.30 19.82
N SER A 39 12.07 6.69 18.99
CA SER A 39 11.77 5.39 18.37
C SER A 39 11.42 4.35 19.43
N PRO A 40 10.20 3.78 19.40
CA PRO A 40 9.89 2.64 20.25
C PRO A 40 10.90 1.52 20.02
N PRO A 41 11.33 0.82 21.09
CA PRO A 41 12.04 -0.44 20.91
C PRO A 41 11.13 -1.40 20.12
N PRO A 42 11.69 -2.19 19.19
CA PRO A 42 10.93 -3.12 18.38
C PRO A 42 10.20 -4.09 19.31
N SER A 43 8.88 -3.95 19.40
CA SER A 43 8.06 -4.82 20.23
C SER A 43 7.88 -6.13 19.48
N ASN A 44 8.64 -7.14 19.91
CA ASN A 44 8.69 -8.48 19.31
C ASN A 44 7.30 -9.11 19.14
N LEU A 45 6.34 -8.76 20.00
CA LEU A 45 4.95 -9.23 19.91
C LEU A 45 4.27 -8.78 18.60
N TYR A 46 4.33 -7.49 18.25
CA TYR A 46 3.65 -6.99 17.05
C TYR A 46 4.32 -7.49 15.77
N ILE A 47 5.66 -7.54 15.76
CA ILE A 47 6.43 -8.11 14.66
C ILE A 47 6.08 -9.59 14.44
N CYS A 48 5.98 -10.37 15.52
CA CYS A 48 5.60 -11.78 15.45
C CYS A 48 4.16 -11.96 14.95
N THR A 49 3.21 -11.12 15.41
CA THR A 49 1.82 -11.17 14.92
C THR A 49 1.70 -10.80 13.44
N LEU A 50 2.44 -9.79 12.96
CA LEU A 50 2.47 -9.41 11.54
C LEU A 50 3.09 -10.51 10.68
N MET A 51 4.20 -11.11 11.14
CA MET A 51 4.85 -12.23 10.46
C MET A 51 3.94 -13.46 10.35
N GLY A 52 3.21 -13.79 11.42
CA GLY A 52 2.22 -14.86 11.44
C GLY A 52 1.06 -14.61 10.47
N CYS A 53 0.57 -13.37 10.38
CA CYS A 53 -0.49 -12.99 9.44
C CYS A 53 -0.01 -13.06 7.98
N LEU A 54 1.26 -12.76 7.70
CA LEU A 54 1.85 -12.82 6.36
C LEU A 54 2.18 -14.24 5.90
N ALA A 55 2.46 -15.17 6.83
CA ALA A 55 2.80 -16.56 6.49
C ALA A 55 1.70 -17.28 5.69
N TYR A 56 0.43 -17.02 6.01
CA TYR A 56 -0.70 -17.62 5.30
C TYR A 56 -0.81 -17.16 3.82
N PRO A 57 -0.86 -15.83 3.53
CA PRO A 57 -0.76 -15.33 2.16
C PRO A 57 0.48 -15.81 1.42
N THR A 58 1.65 -15.88 2.07
CA THR A 58 2.88 -16.38 1.44
C THR A 58 2.77 -17.81 0.97
N TYR A 59 2.20 -18.69 1.79
CA TYR A 59 2.02 -20.09 1.41
C TYR A 59 1.06 -20.25 0.22
N HIS A 60 -0.07 -19.54 0.27
CA HIS A 60 -1.07 -19.61 -0.79
C HIS A 60 -0.56 -19.01 -2.11
N ASP A 61 0.04 -17.83 -2.05
CA ASP A 61 0.54 -17.10 -3.22
C ASP A 61 1.81 -17.76 -3.80
N GLY A 62 2.70 -18.26 -2.94
CA GLY A 62 3.86 -19.05 -3.35
C GLY A 62 3.46 -20.35 -4.04
N GLY A 63 2.44 -21.06 -3.53
CA GLY A 63 1.87 -22.23 -4.20
C GLY A 63 1.28 -21.88 -5.56
N GLN A 64 0.56 -20.76 -5.65
CA GLN A 64 -0.02 -20.27 -6.90
C GLN A 64 1.06 -19.89 -7.94
N ALA A 65 2.12 -19.20 -7.51
CA ALA A 65 3.26 -18.84 -8.34
C ALA A 65 4.01 -20.07 -8.89
N LEU A 66 4.16 -21.12 -8.08
CA LEU A 66 4.80 -22.38 -8.50
C LEU A 66 3.96 -23.15 -9.54
N ILE A 67 2.64 -23.16 -9.38
CA ILE A 67 1.72 -23.87 -10.30
C ILE A 67 1.60 -23.12 -11.63
N LEU A 68 1.47 -21.79 -11.61
CA LEU A 68 1.31 -20.97 -12.81
C LEU A 68 2.64 -20.64 -13.51
N GLY A 69 3.76 -20.70 -12.79
CA GLY A 69 5.10 -20.45 -13.31
C GLY A 69 5.20 -19.09 -14.00
N LYS A 70 5.60 -19.08 -15.29
CA LYS A 70 5.73 -17.83 -16.07
C LYS A 70 4.39 -17.14 -16.36
N GLY A 71 3.28 -17.88 -16.38
CA GLY A 71 1.95 -17.32 -16.53
C GLY A 71 1.49 -16.51 -15.31
N TYR A 72 2.18 -16.62 -14.18
CA TYR A 72 1.90 -15.80 -13.00
C TYR A 72 2.17 -14.32 -13.28
N PHE A 73 3.24 -14.01 -14.02
CA PHE A 73 3.67 -12.63 -14.29
C PHE A 73 2.89 -11.94 -15.42
N SER A 74 2.01 -12.65 -16.14
CA SER A 74 1.18 -12.02 -17.17
C SER A 74 -0.02 -11.25 -16.62
N ASP A 75 -0.42 -11.51 -15.37
CA ASP A 75 -1.50 -10.76 -14.71
C ASP A 75 -0.92 -9.68 -13.79
N LEU A 76 -1.33 -8.43 -14.03
CA LEU A 76 -0.90 -7.26 -13.27
C LEU A 76 -1.36 -7.35 -11.80
N TRP A 77 -2.45 -8.06 -11.52
CA TRP A 77 -2.94 -8.26 -10.15
C TRP A 77 -2.03 -9.16 -9.32
N ASN A 78 -1.50 -10.23 -9.93
CA ASN A 78 -0.52 -11.11 -9.27
C ASN A 78 0.75 -10.34 -8.91
N PHE A 79 1.18 -9.40 -9.75
CA PHE A 79 2.32 -8.55 -9.44
C PHE A 79 2.06 -7.64 -8.24
N ILE A 80 0.86 -7.06 -8.13
CA ILE A 80 0.45 -6.26 -6.97
C ILE A 80 0.44 -7.11 -5.69
N ASP A 81 -0.03 -8.36 -5.78
CA ASP A 81 -0.05 -9.29 -4.65
C ASP A 81 1.36 -9.67 -4.17
N LEU A 82 2.27 -9.97 -5.09
CA LEU A 82 3.67 -10.22 -4.79
C LEU A 82 4.36 -8.99 -4.19
N LEU A 83 4.09 -7.80 -4.74
CA LEU A 83 4.63 -6.54 -4.25
C LEU A 83 4.15 -6.25 -2.82
N HIS A 84 2.87 -6.50 -2.53
CA HIS A 84 2.32 -6.37 -1.19
C HIS A 84 3.04 -7.30 -0.20
N LEU A 85 3.29 -8.55 -0.61
CA LEU A 85 3.99 -9.53 0.22
C LEU A 85 5.43 -9.07 0.52
N LEU A 86 6.15 -8.65 -0.52
CA LEU A 86 7.54 -8.20 -0.42
C LEU A 86 7.65 -6.96 0.48
N LEU A 87 6.78 -5.97 0.27
CA LEU A 87 6.76 -4.78 1.12
C LEU A 87 6.36 -5.08 2.56
N GLY A 88 5.48 -6.06 2.80
CA GLY A 88 5.13 -6.51 4.14
C GLY A 88 6.35 -7.08 4.89
N TYR A 89 7.12 -7.96 4.24
CA TYR A 89 8.36 -8.47 4.81
C TYR A 89 9.45 -7.40 4.95
N LEU A 90 9.56 -6.48 3.99
CA LEU A 90 10.49 -5.37 4.05
C LEU A 90 10.18 -4.44 5.22
N ASN A 91 8.89 -4.18 5.47
CA ASN A 91 8.43 -3.36 6.59
C ASN A 91 8.84 -3.98 7.94
N ILE A 92 8.66 -5.29 8.11
CA ILE A 92 9.13 -6.03 9.29
C ILE A 92 10.65 -5.94 9.44
N TYR A 93 11.39 -6.15 8.36
CA TYR A 93 12.85 -6.08 8.36
C TYR A 93 13.37 -4.68 8.77
N MET A 94 12.78 -3.63 8.20
CA MET A 94 13.15 -2.24 8.48
C MET A 94 12.85 -1.88 9.93
N GLN A 95 11.73 -2.36 10.48
CA GLN A 95 11.39 -2.13 11.90
C GLN A 95 12.33 -2.87 12.86
N ALA A 96 12.77 -4.07 12.51
CA ALA A 96 13.66 -4.86 13.34
C ALA A 96 15.11 -4.33 13.37
N ARG A 97 15.57 -3.65 12.31
CA ARG A 97 16.97 -3.22 12.15
C ARG A 97 17.19 -1.72 12.27
N VAL A 98 16.30 -0.92 11.71
CA VAL A 98 16.53 0.53 11.49
C VAL A 98 15.76 1.34 12.51
N GLY A 99 14.54 0.91 12.88
CA GLY A 99 13.68 1.59 13.84
C GLY A 99 12.53 2.33 13.16
N VAL A 100 11.48 2.62 13.94
CA VAL A 100 10.15 2.93 13.42
C VAL A 100 10.05 4.33 12.78
N PHE A 101 10.71 5.34 13.38
CA PHE A 101 10.62 6.73 12.94
C PHE A 101 11.60 7.14 11.84
N ASN A 102 12.35 6.19 11.27
CA ASN A 102 13.17 6.53 10.10
C ASN A 102 12.30 6.83 8.89
N PHE A 103 12.68 7.86 8.14
CA PHE A 103 11.98 8.28 6.92
C PHE A 103 11.72 7.11 5.96
N TYR A 104 12.72 6.24 5.77
CA TYR A 104 12.58 5.06 4.91
C TYR A 104 11.52 4.06 5.41
N SER A 105 11.43 3.83 6.73
CA SER A 105 10.45 2.93 7.33
C SER A 105 9.04 3.49 7.20
N GLN A 106 8.87 4.80 7.42
CA GLN A 106 7.61 5.51 7.23
C GLN A 106 7.14 5.46 5.77
N LEU A 107 8.05 5.72 4.82
CA LEU A 107 7.74 5.66 3.39
C LEU A 107 7.28 4.25 2.99
N VAL A 108 8.01 3.21 3.40
CA VAL A 108 7.64 1.81 3.13
C VAL A 108 6.28 1.48 3.73
N LEU A 109 5.97 1.95 4.94
CA LEU A 109 4.68 1.73 5.58
C LEU A 109 3.54 2.42 4.82
N VAL A 110 3.72 3.67 4.40
CA VAL A 110 2.72 4.41 3.62
C VAL A 110 2.43 3.69 2.31
N VAL A 111 3.47 3.30 1.57
CA VAL A 111 3.31 2.54 0.32
C VAL A 111 2.62 1.20 0.58
N LEU A 112 2.98 0.49 1.66
CA LEU A 112 2.34 -0.77 2.05
C LEU A 112 0.84 -0.60 2.30
N ILE A 113 0.43 0.47 2.99
CA ILE A 113 -1.00 0.77 3.24
C ILE A 113 -1.73 1.06 1.92
N PHE A 114 -1.14 1.86 1.03
CA PHE A 114 -1.74 2.13 -0.29
C PHE A 114 -1.92 0.87 -1.12
N ILE A 115 -0.91 -0.02 -1.15
CA ILE A 115 -1.04 -1.30 -1.86
C ILE A 115 -2.07 -2.21 -1.19
N SER A 116 -2.13 -2.22 0.14
CA SER A 116 -3.15 -2.97 0.90
C SER A 116 -4.56 -2.50 0.54
N LEU A 117 -4.76 -1.20 0.35
CA LEU A 117 -6.03 -0.61 -0.07
C LEU A 117 -6.40 -1.06 -1.50
N MET A 118 -5.45 -1.00 -2.44
CA MET A 118 -5.65 -1.48 -3.81
C MET A 118 -6.05 -2.96 -3.85
N LYS A 119 -5.40 -3.80 -3.03
CA LYS A 119 -5.73 -5.22 -2.87
C LYS A 119 -7.12 -5.44 -2.26
N THR A 120 -7.55 -4.59 -1.33
CA THR A 120 -8.92 -4.62 -0.79
C THR A 120 -9.96 -4.37 -1.89
N PHE A 121 -9.74 -3.38 -2.77
CA PHE A 121 -10.61 -3.15 -3.93
C PHE A 121 -10.68 -4.33 -4.89
N PHE A 122 -9.58 -5.06 -5.05
CA PHE A 122 -9.59 -6.30 -5.83
C PHE A 122 -10.48 -7.37 -5.19
N PHE A 123 -10.35 -7.62 -3.89
CA PHE A 123 -11.19 -8.60 -3.20
C PHE A 123 -12.67 -8.20 -3.17
N LEU A 124 -12.99 -6.91 -3.12
CA LEU A 124 -14.36 -6.41 -3.21
C LEU A 124 -15.06 -6.86 -4.50
N ARG A 125 -14.32 -7.12 -5.58
CA ARG A 125 -14.86 -7.65 -6.85
C ARG A 125 -15.48 -9.05 -6.70
N ILE A 126 -15.13 -9.81 -5.68
CA ILE A 126 -15.66 -11.17 -5.43
C ILE A 126 -17.15 -11.11 -5.05
N TYR A 127 -17.59 -10.01 -4.43
CA TYR A 127 -18.99 -9.82 -4.04
C TYR A 127 -19.79 -9.20 -5.19
N LEU A 128 -20.77 -9.94 -5.72
CA LEU A 128 -21.61 -9.54 -6.87
C LEU A 128 -22.18 -8.12 -6.79
N GLN A 129 -22.61 -7.68 -5.60
CA GLN A 129 -23.16 -6.33 -5.41
C GLN A 129 -22.09 -5.22 -5.52
N LEU A 130 -20.85 -5.53 -5.12
CA LEU A 130 -19.73 -4.60 -5.10
C LEU A 130 -18.94 -4.63 -6.42
N THR A 131 -19.01 -5.74 -7.18
CA THR A 131 -18.44 -5.87 -8.51
C THR A 131 -18.88 -4.73 -9.43
N TYR A 132 -20.17 -4.37 -9.41
CA TYR A 132 -20.72 -3.26 -10.21
C TYR A 132 -20.03 -1.93 -9.89
N ILE A 133 -19.91 -1.60 -8.60
CA ILE A 133 -19.25 -0.36 -8.14
C ILE A 133 -17.79 -0.33 -8.60
N VAL A 134 -17.06 -1.43 -8.42
CA VAL A 134 -15.66 -1.53 -8.84
C VAL A 134 -15.52 -1.35 -10.35
N THR A 135 -16.41 -1.92 -11.16
CA THR A 135 -16.37 -1.73 -12.61
C THR A 135 -16.65 -0.29 -13.03
N MET A 136 -17.57 0.41 -12.35
CA MET A 136 -17.81 1.83 -12.61
C MET A 136 -16.58 2.69 -12.28
N ILE A 137 -15.94 2.45 -11.13
CA ILE A 137 -14.72 3.17 -10.75
C ILE A 137 -13.61 2.94 -11.77
N MET A 138 -13.42 1.71 -12.24
CA MET A 138 -12.40 1.41 -13.25
C MET A 138 -12.66 2.09 -14.60
N GLN A 139 -13.93 2.25 -14.99
CA GLN A 139 -14.29 3.01 -16.19
C GLN A 139 -13.99 4.50 -16.00
N VAL A 140 -14.39 5.09 -14.87
CA VAL A 140 -14.09 6.48 -14.54
C VAL A 140 -12.58 6.76 -14.53
N ILE A 141 -11.76 5.84 -13.99
CA ILE A 141 -10.30 5.99 -14.01
C ILE A 141 -9.77 5.99 -15.45
N LYS A 142 -10.29 5.14 -16.34
CA LYS A 142 -9.89 5.12 -17.75
C LYS A 142 -10.27 6.42 -18.47
N ASP A 143 -11.47 6.93 -18.21
CA ASP A 143 -11.93 8.19 -18.80
C ASP A 143 -11.10 9.37 -18.26
N LEU A 144 -10.73 9.34 -16.98
CA LEU A 144 -9.86 10.33 -16.35
C LEU A 144 -8.43 10.32 -16.93
N GLN A 145 -7.89 9.17 -17.36
CA GLN A 145 -6.54 9.10 -17.94
C GLN A 145 -6.39 9.98 -19.18
N ILE A 146 -7.37 9.93 -20.09
CA ILE A 146 -7.35 10.74 -21.32
C ILE A 146 -7.51 12.23 -20.96
N PHE A 147 -8.38 12.53 -20.00
CA PHE A 147 -8.56 13.89 -19.48
C PHE A 147 -7.27 14.45 -18.86
N LEU A 148 -6.55 13.66 -18.06
CA LEU A 148 -5.30 14.08 -17.42
C LEU A 148 -4.22 14.42 -18.43
N ILE A 149 -4.12 13.68 -19.54
CA ILE A 149 -3.15 13.99 -20.61
C ILE A 149 -3.43 15.38 -21.19
N PHE A 150 -4.69 15.67 -21.51
CA PHE A 150 -5.08 17.00 -22.00
C PHE A 150 -4.80 18.09 -20.94
N PHE A 151 -5.13 17.82 -19.68
CA PHE A 151 -4.91 18.76 -18.59
C PHE A 151 -3.42 19.03 -18.32
N THR A 152 -2.55 18.03 -18.45
CA THR A 152 -1.10 18.19 -18.34
C THR A 152 -0.56 19.10 -19.44
N ILE A 153 -1.01 18.93 -20.70
CA ILE A 153 -0.61 19.82 -21.79
C ILE A 153 -1.02 21.26 -21.47
N LEU A 154 -2.25 21.47 -21.01
CA LEU A 154 -2.76 22.77 -20.62
C LEU A 154 -1.92 23.42 -19.50
N ILE A 155 -1.60 22.67 -18.43
CA ILE A 155 -0.73 23.16 -17.35
C ILE A 155 0.66 23.53 -17.88
N MET A 156 1.26 22.69 -18.73
CA MET A 156 2.58 22.95 -19.30
C MET A 156 2.60 24.22 -20.15
N THR A 157 1.58 24.44 -20.99
CA THR A 157 1.48 25.66 -21.80
C THR A 157 1.26 26.90 -20.93
N PHE A 158 0.40 26.82 -19.90
CA PHE A 158 0.22 27.94 -18.96
C PHE A 158 1.49 28.24 -18.17
N SER A 159 2.24 27.22 -17.76
CA SER A 159 3.53 27.39 -17.07
C SER A 159 4.51 28.20 -17.93
N LEU A 160 4.61 27.90 -19.23
CA LEU A 160 5.49 28.63 -20.15
C LEU A 160 5.04 30.09 -20.37
N VAL A 161 3.73 30.33 -20.43
CA VAL A 161 3.19 31.70 -20.53
C VAL A 161 3.55 32.52 -19.28
N PHE A 162 3.45 31.92 -18.09
CA PHE A 162 3.83 32.59 -16.85
C PHE A 162 5.34 32.85 -16.75
N ASP A 163 6.19 31.93 -17.22
CA ASP A 163 7.64 32.15 -17.26
C ASP A 163 8.00 33.38 -18.13
N VAL A 164 7.41 33.52 -19.32
CA VAL A 164 7.66 34.68 -20.20
C VAL A 164 7.19 36.00 -19.58
N ILE A 165 6.05 35.99 -18.90
CA ILE A 165 5.54 37.19 -18.22
C ILE A 165 6.42 37.54 -17.01
N SER A 166 6.91 36.54 -16.28
CA SER A 166 7.75 36.74 -15.10
C SER A 166 9.13 37.32 -15.44
N ASP A 167 9.73 36.93 -16.56
CA ASP A 167 11.05 37.41 -16.97
C ASP A 167 11.03 38.87 -17.44
N ASN A 168 9.88 39.35 -17.96
CA ASN A 168 9.72 40.71 -18.47
C ASN A 168 9.41 41.76 -17.39
N ASN A 169 9.49 41.39 -16.11
CA ASN A 169 9.22 42.26 -14.96
C ASN A 169 10.45 42.43 -14.03
N GLN A 170 11.65 42.08 -14.51
CA GLN A 170 12.94 42.57 -13.99
C GLN A 170 13.45 43.73 -14.86
#